data_AF-A0A7J6QXU8-F1
#
_entry.id   AF-A0A7J6QXU8-F1
#
_cell.length_a   1.000
_cell.length_b   1.000
_cell.length_c   1.000
_cell.angle_alpha   90.00
_cell.angle_beta   90.00
_cell.angle_gamma   90.00
#
_symmetry.space_group_name_H-M   'P 1'
#
loop_
_entity.id
_entity.type
_entity.pdbx_description
1 polymer ?
#
loop_
_entity_poly.entity_id
_entity_poly.type
_entity_poly.pdbx_seq_one_letter_code
_entity_poly.pdbx_strand_id
1 'polypeptide(L)'
;MDMALRYAYAMKTYFLGITFAPVLPVLLPLVAFGLTLQYCSSKYLLLRKCKRPYTQSAALAKQAMFLVELSSVLLTVMGLIFIRPSMADSQLPTFRAQMSTWRQGSSAATAATTHSVLGNHLQSILQRAQTQALQGNFNEAITNCAVNAAEVEFVGGQDITVDQTPMGCWIGSSAVGNTAGASLIGRSAGSWEWRNSAGEWLPLPHAAALIADEAQRCGVPNTVIELGNETFMANVVDGTMISLLTQQKTDIRR
;
A
#
# COMPACT_ATOMS: atom_id res chain seq x y z
N MET A 1 21.30 -49.15 -12.31
CA MET A 1 20.35 -48.03 -12.11
C MET A 1 20.99 -46.80 -12.72
N ASP A 2 20.38 -46.20 -13.75
CA ASP A 2 21.00 -45.11 -14.48
C ASP A 2 20.97 -43.80 -13.70
N MET A 3 22.13 -43.40 -13.16
CA MET A 3 22.24 -42.16 -12.38
C MET A 3 22.04 -40.93 -13.26
N ALA A 4 22.54 -40.95 -14.50
CA ALA A 4 22.41 -39.83 -15.44
C ALA A 4 20.94 -39.50 -15.70
N LEU A 5 20.10 -40.51 -15.87
CA LEU A 5 18.66 -40.36 -16.13
C LEU A 5 17.91 -39.76 -14.94
N ARG A 6 18.31 -40.12 -13.70
CA ARG A 6 17.75 -39.51 -12.48
C ARG A 6 18.13 -38.04 -12.33
N TYR A 7 19.37 -37.69 -12.64
CA TYR A 7 19.82 -36.30 -12.67
C TYR A 7 19.09 -35.50 -13.74
N ALA A 8 18.90 -36.06 -14.94
CA ALA A 8 18.14 -35.42 -16.01
C ALA A 8 16.69 -35.12 -15.59
N TYR A 9 16.02 -36.05 -14.89
CA TYR A 9 14.68 -35.80 -14.37
C TYR A 9 14.64 -34.74 -13.27
N ALA A 10 15.60 -34.75 -12.33
CA ALA A 10 15.69 -33.71 -11.30
C ALA A 10 15.91 -32.32 -11.91
N MET A 11 16.77 -32.22 -12.94
CA MET A 11 16.99 -30.97 -13.65
C MET A 11 15.74 -30.54 -14.43
N LYS A 12 15.06 -31.48 -15.10
CA LYS A 12 13.82 -31.18 -15.82
C LYS A 12 12.74 -30.61 -14.89
N THR A 13 12.53 -31.20 -13.72
CA THR A 13 11.53 -30.70 -12.76
C THR A 13 11.93 -29.33 -12.19
N TYR A 14 13.21 -29.13 -11.89
CA TYR A 14 13.74 -27.83 -11.47
C TYR A 14 13.52 -26.73 -12.52
N PHE A 15 13.93 -26.97 -13.78
CA PHE A 15 13.76 -25.99 -14.86
C PHE A 15 12.29 -25.69 -15.15
N LEU A 16 11.41 -26.70 -15.08
CA LEU A 16 9.97 -26.50 -15.24
C LEU A 16 9.43 -25.59 -14.12
N GLY A 17 9.86 -25.82 -12.87
CA GLY A 17 9.48 -24.96 -11.74
C GLY A 17 9.90 -23.51 -11.91
N ILE A 18 11.14 -23.26 -12.31
CA ILE A 18 11.66 -21.90 -12.49
C ILE A 18 11.00 -21.18 -13.67
N THR A 19 10.80 -21.88 -14.79
CA THR A 19 10.23 -21.28 -16.00
C THR A 19 8.77 -20.82 -15.77
N PHE A 20 8.00 -21.58 -14.98
CA PHE A 20 6.61 -21.25 -14.65
C PHE A 20 6.44 -20.46 -13.36
N ALA A 21 7.50 -20.24 -12.57
CA ALA A 21 7.45 -19.45 -11.34
C ALA A 21 6.82 -18.05 -11.47
N PRO A 22 7.12 -17.23 -12.51
CA PRO A 22 6.49 -15.90 -12.64
C PRO A 22 5.00 -15.96 -12.94
N VAL A 23 4.51 -17.05 -13.55
CA VAL A 23 3.10 -17.23 -13.89
C VAL A 23 2.31 -17.81 -12.72
N LEU A 24 2.91 -18.77 -12.00
CA LEU A 24 2.27 -19.50 -10.90
C LEU A 24 3.28 -19.67 -9.75
N PRO A 25 3.39 -18.70 -8.82
CA PRO A 25 4.37 -18.76 -7.72
C PRO A 25 4.15 -19.96 -6.80
N VAL A 26 2.93 -20.53 -6.78
CA VAL A 26 2.59 -21.75 -6.03
C VAL A 26 3.34 -22.99 -6.54
N LEU A 27 3.87 -22.98 -7.76
CA LEU A 27 4.70 -24.08 -8.27
C LEU A 27 6.05 -24.21 -7.56
N LEU A 28 6.61 -23.12 -7.02
CA LEU A 28 7.89 -23.14 -6.32
C LEU A 28 7.90 -24.09 -5.10
N PRO A 29 6.98 -23.96 -4.12
CA PRO A 29 6.93 -24.90 -3.00
C PRO A 29 6.60 -26.32 -3.44
N LEU A 30 5.79 -26.50 -4.50
CA LEU A 30 5.48 -27.82 -5.04
C LEU A 30 6.72 -28.52 -5.64
N VAL A 31 7.53 -27.78 -6.40
CA VAL A 31 8.78 -28.29 -6.99
C VAL A 31 9.81 -28.57 -5.90
N ALA A 32 9.93 -27.70 -4.90
CA ALA A 32 10.81 -27.92 -3.75
C ALA A 32 10.43 -29.19 -2.97
N PHE A 33 9.13 -29.41 -2.76
CA PHE A 33 8.61 -30.63 -2.15
C PHE A 33 8.92 -31.87 -3.00
N GLY A 34 8.69 -31.81 -4.32
CA GLY A 34 9.01 -32.90 -5.25
C GLY A 34 10.49 -33.28 -5.26
N LEU A 35 11.39 -32.29 -5.28
CA LEU A 35 12.84 -32.50 -5.22
C LEU A 35 13.26 -33.09 -3.87
N THR A 36 12.62 -32.68 -2.77
CA THR A 36 12.87 -33.23 -1.43
C THR A 36 12.49 -34.70 -1.37
N LEU A 37 11.31 -35.08 -1.88
CA LEU A 37 10.89 -36.47 -1.96
C LEU A 37 11.82 -37.30 -2.86
N GLN A 38 12.25 -36.74 -4.00
CA GLN A 38 13.19 -37.39 -4.90
C GLN A 38 14.56 -37.62 -4.23
N TYR A 39 15.03 -36.66 -3.44
CA TYR A 39 16.25 -36.80 -2.64
C TYR A 39 16.10 -37.90 -1.57
N CYS A 40 15.02 -37.88 -0.79
CA CYS A 40 14.74 -38.90 0.23
C CYS A 40 14.65 -40.30 -0.37
N SER A 41 13.95 -40.45 -1.49
CA SER A 41 13.83 -41.72 -2.22
C SER A 41 15.20 -42.21 -2.74
N SER A 42 16.00 -41.31 -3.30
CA SER A 42 17.33 -41.66 -3.80
C SER A 42 18.29 -42.04 -2.67
N LYS A 43 18.28 -41.31 -1.55
CA LYS A 43 19.04 -41.61 -0.35
C LYS A 43 18.65 -42.96 0.24
N TYR A 44 17.34 -43.24 0.35
CA TYR A 44 16.84 -44.51 0.85
C TYR A 44 17.31 -45.70 -0.01
N LEU A 45 17.23 -45.55 -1.35
CA LEU A 45 17.70 -46.58 -2.28
C LEU A 45 19.20 -46.83 -2.18
N LEU A 46 20.00 -45.78 -2.03
CA LEU A 46 21.46 -45.91 -1.88
C LEU A 46 21.85 -46.66 -0.61
N LEU A 47 21.15 -46.40 0.50
CA LEU A 47 21.47 -47.03 1.79
C LEU A 47 21.04 -48.49 1.87
N ARG A 48 19.95 -48.88 1.22
CA ARG A 48 19.38 -50.24 1.37
C ARG A 48 19.64 -51.19 0.21
N LYS A 49 19.73 -50.69 -1.03
CA LYS A 49 19.72 -51.54 -2.23
C LYS A 49 21.00 -51.48 -3.07
N CYS A 50 21.87 -50.50 -2.86
CA CYS A 50 23.07 -50.35 -3.67
C CYS A 50 24.31 -50.91 -2.95
N LYS A 51 25.01 -51.84 -3.60
CA LYS A 51 26.41 -52.15 -3.29
C LYS A 51 27.28 -50.95 -3.70
N ARG A 52 28.40 -50.75 -3.00
CA ARG A 52 29.32 -49.59 -3.08
C ARG A 52 29.33 -48.92 -4.47
N PRO A 53 28.97 -47.64 -4.58
CA PRO A 53 28.79 -46.98 -5.87
C PRO A 53 30.11 -46.84 -6.64
N TYR A 54 30.01 -46.88 -7.96
CA TYR A 54 31.10 -46.53 -8.86
C TYR A 54 31.47 -45.05 -8.66
N THR A 55 32.76 -44.73 -8.75
CA THR A 55 33.26 -43.35 -8.60
C THR A 55 32.64 -42.47 -9.68
N GLN A 56 31.66 -41.65 -9.32
CA GLN A 56 31.05 -40.69 -10.24
C GLN A 56 32.01 -39.52 -10.50
N SER A 57 32.06 -39.05 -11.75
CA SER A 57 32.87 -37.91 -12.13
C SER A 57 32.33 -36.62 -11.48
N ALA A 58 33.20 -35.84 -10.84
CA ALA A 58 32.87 -34.52 -10.30
C ALA A 58 32.43 -33.50 -11.38
N ALA A 59 32.76 -33.75 -12.66
CA ALA A 59 32.42 -32.88 -13.79
C ALA A 59 30.91 -32.65 -13.94
N LEU A 60 30.10 -33.70 -13.73
CA LEU A 60 28.64 -33.61 -13.85
C LEU A 60 28.04 -32.66 -12.80
N ALA A 61 28.52 -32.73 -11.56
CA ALA A 61 28.08 -31.84 -10.49
C ALA A 61 28.46 -30.38 -10.79
N LYS A 62 29.65 -30.14 -11.36
CA LYS A 62 30.07 -28.80 -11.78
C LYS A 62 29.18 -28.24 -12.88
N GLN A 63 28.82 -29.04 -13.88
CA GLN A 63 27.88 -28.62 -14.93
C GLN A 63 26.48 -28.34 -14.38
N ALA A 64 26.02 -29.14 -13.42
CA ALA A 64 24.74 -28.92 -12.76
C ALA A 64 24.69 -27.58 -12.00
N MET A 65 25.74 -27.25 -11.24
CA MET A 65 25.83 -25.97 -10.53
C MET A 65 25.81 -24.78 -11.49
N PHE A 66 26.54 -24.86 -12.61
CA PHE A 66 26.53 -23.81 -13.63
C PHE A 66 25.13 -23.59 -14.22
N LEU A 67 24.36 -24.66 -14.45
CA LEU A 67 22.97 -24.56 -14.92
C LEU A 67 22.03 -23.92 -13.89
N VAL A 68 22.23 -24.21 -12.61
CA VAL A 68 21.49 -23.57 -11.50
C VAL A 68 21.78 -22.07 -11.46
N GLU A 69 23.05 -21.69 -11.57
CA GLU A 69 23.46 -20.28 -11.61
C GLU A 69 22.85 -19.55 -12.81
N LEU A 70 22.92 -20.15 -14.01
CA LEU A 70 22.29 -19.62 -15.23
C LEU A 70 20.76 -19.44 -15.07
N SER A 71 20.09 -20.38 -14.40
CA SER A 71 18.65 -20.32 -14.20
C SER A 71 18.22 -19.13 -13.32
N SER A 72 19.07 -18.69 -12.40
CA SER A 72 18.79 -17.51 -11.56
C SER A 72 18.76 -16.21 -12.38
N VAL A 73 19.66 -16.07 -13.35
CA VAL A 73 19.69 -14.96 -14.31
C VAL A 73 18.48 -15.03 -15.23
N LEU A 74 18.11 -16.23 -15.68
CA LEU A 74 16.90 -16.40 -16.51
C LEU A 74 15.64 -15.98 -15.75
N LEU A 75 15.53 -16.31 -14.46
CA LEU A 75 14.39 -15.95 -13.63
C LEU A 75 14.27 -14.42 -13.47
N THR A 76 15.38 -13.71 -13.26
CA THR A 76 15.35 -12.24 -13.14
C THR A 76 14.94 -11.57 -14.46
N VAL A 77 15.46 -12.06 -15.60
CA VAL A 77 15.08 -11.57 -16.93
C VAL A 77 13.59 -11.81 -17.20
N MET A 78 13.08 -13.01 -16.92
CA MET A 78 11.65 -13.32 -17.06
C MET A 78 10.80 -12.45 -16.13
N GLY A 79 11.21 -12.29 -14.87
CA GLY A 79 10.53 -11.40 -13.93
C GLY A 79 10.41 -9.97 -14.46
N LEU A 80 11.49 -9.40 -15.02
CA LEU A 80 11.47 -8.05 -15.60
C LEU A 80 10.52 -7.93 -16.80
N ILE A 81 10.46 -8.96 -17.65
CA ILE A 81 9.58 -8.98 -18.82
C ILE A 81 8.11 -9.03 -18.39
N PHE A 82 7.76 -9.85 -17.39
CA PHE A 82 6.38 -9.99 -16.93
C PHE A 82 5.89 -8.83 -16.05
N ILE A 83 6.76 -8.26 -15.22
CA ILE A 83 6.38 -7.17 -14.29
C ILE A 83 6.18 -5.84 -15.04
N ARG A 84 6.97 -5.57 -16.09
CA ARG A 84 6.91 -4.30 -16.82
C ARG A 84 5.54 -3.90 -17.37
N PRO A 85 4.84 -4.74 -18.15
CA PRO A 85 3.53 -4.36 -18.69
C PRO A 85 2.49 -4.17 -17.58
N SER A 86 2.56 -4.97 -16.50
CA SER A 86 1.63 -4.86 -15.37
C SER A 86 1.70 -3.52 -14.65
N MET A 87 2.84 -2.81 -14.68
CA MET A 87 2.98 -1.49 -14.07
C MET A 87 2.59 -0.34 -15.00
N ALA A 88 2.57 -0.58 -16.32
CA ALA A 88 2.26 0.48 -17.28
C ALA A 88 0.77 0.87 -17.26
N ASP A 89 -0.13 -0.10 -17.10
CA ASP A 89 -1.58 0.14 -17.21
C ASP A 89 -2.17 0.92 -16.02
N SER A 90 -1.60 0.80 -14.82
CA SER A 90 -2.15 1.46 -13.62
C SER A 90 -1.70 2.91 -13.45
N GLN A 91 -0.59 3.33 -14.08
CA GLN A 91 -0.04 4.67 -13.89
C GLN A 91 -0.38 5.65 -15.03
N LEU A 92 -0.71 5.14 -16.21
CA LEU A 92 -0.98 5.97 -17.39
C LEU A 92 -2.18 6.95 -17.25
N PRO A 93 -3.34 6.57 -16.68
CA PRO A 93 -4.46 7.49 -16.55
C PRO A 93 -4.25 8.52 -15.43
N THR A 94 -3.67 8.12 -14.30
CA THR A 94 -3.40 9.01 -13.16
C THR A 94 -2.34 10.05 -13.49
N PHE A 95 -1.26 9.64 -14.17
CA PHE A 95 -0.20 10.56 -14.60
C PHE A 95 -0.69 11.55 -15.67
N ARG A 96 -1.53 11.11 -16.62
CA ARG A 96 -2.17 12.03 -17.59
C ARG A 96 -3.11 13.02 -16.91
N ALA A 97 -3.90 12.57 -15.94
CA ALA A 97 -4.77 13.45 -15.16
C ALA A 97 -3.96 14.50 -14.41
N GLN A 98 -2.87 14.09 -13.74
CA GLN A 98 -2.00 14.98 -12.98
C GLN A 98 -1.20 15.95 -13.86
N MET A 99 -0.80 15.55 -15.07
CA MET A 99 -0.18 16.47 -16.05
C MET A 99 -1.17 17.51 -16.57
N SER A 100 -2.44 17.15 -16.72
CA SER A 100 -3.47 18.08 -17.22
C SER A 100 -3.78 19.18 -16.21
N THR A 101 -3.78 18.88 -14.91
CA THR A 101 -3.99 19.87 -13.83
C THR A 101 -2.79 20.81 -13.68
N TRP A 102 -1.56 20.31 -13.81
CA TRP A 102 -0.36 21.14 -13.84
C TRP A 102 -0.36 22.15 -15.00
N ARG A 103 -0.85 21.74 -16.18
CA ARG A 103 -0.92 22.64 -17.34
C ARG A 103 -1.92 23.78 -17.14
N GLN A 104 -3.07 23.51 -16.52
CA GLN A 104 -4.09 24.53 -16.22
C GLN A 104 -3.73 25.45 -15.05
N GLY A 105 -2.98 24.97 -14.05
CA GLY A 105 -2.53 25.80 -12.93
C GLY A 105 -1.48 26.87 -13.31
N SER A 106 -0.71 26.63 -14.37
CA SER A 106 0.36 27.55 -14.78
C SER A 106 -0.13 28.88 -15.39
N SER A 107 -1.36 28.93 -15.93
CA SER A 107 -1.96 30.16 -16.45
C SER A 107 -2.67 31.01 -15.40
N ALA A 108 -2.87 30.51 -14.18
CA ALA A 108 -3.50 31.25 -13.08
C ALA A 108 -2.47 31.87 -12.10
N ALA A 109 -1.18 31.50 -12.20
CA ALA A 109 -0.14 31.92 -11.26
C ALA A 109 0.46 33.31 -11.54
N THR A 110 -0.01 34.06 -12.55
CA THR A 110 0.47 35.42 -12.81
C THR A 110 -0.25 36.51 -12.00
N ALA A 111 -1.13 36.15 -11.06
CA ALA A 111 -1.92 37.12 -10.29
C ALA A 111 -1.69 37.14 -8.76
N ALA A 112 -0.76 36.35 -8.20
CA ALA A 112 -0.58 36.27 -6.75
C ALA A 112 0.87 36.45 -6.29
N THR A 113 1.39 37.66 -6.50
CA THR A 113 2.66 38.12 -5.91
C THR A 113 2.42 38.65 -4.49
N THR A 114 2.17 37.78 -3.50
CA THR A 114 2.12 38.21 -2.07
C THR A 114 2.28 37.09 -1.03
N HIS A 115 2.98 35.97 -1.29
CA HIS A 115 3.31 35.01 -0.21
C HIS A 115 4.72 34.42 -0.36
N SER A 116 5.75 35.25 -0.25
CA SER A 116 7.16 34.82 -0.28
C SER A 116 7.78 34.54 1.11
N VAL A 117 7.01 34.60 2.20
CA VAL A 117 7.54 34.42 3.56
C VAL A 117 7.35 32.99 4.10
N LEU A 118 6.28 32.29 3.69
CA LEU A 118 6.00 30.93 4.17
C LEU A 118 6.90 29.85 3.53
N GLY A 119 7.29 30.05 2.26
CA GLY A 119 8.09 29.09 1.51
C GLY A 119 9.50 28.89 2.07
N ASN A 120 10.12 29.95 2.59
CA ASN A 120 11.47 29.88 3.14
C ASN A 120 11.52 29.13 4.48
N HIS A 121 10.44 29.18 5.27
CA HIS A 121 10.40 28.48 6.55
C HIS A 121 10.17 26.97 6.38
N LEU A 122 9.26 26.57 5.48
CA LEU A 122 9.00 25.16 5.15
C LEU A 122 10.22 24.47 4.51
N GLN A 123 10.96 25.18 3.66
CA GLN A 123 12.21 24.64 3.10
C GLN A 123 13.27 24.38 4.17
N SER A 124 13.36 25.24 5.19
CA SER A 124 14.32 25.05 6.29
C SER A 124 14.00 23.84 7.18
N ILE A 125 12.73 23.50 7.35
CA ILE A 125 12.28 22.36 8.16
C ILE A 125 12.55 21.05 7.42
N LEU A 126 12.23 21.00 6.12
CA LEU A 126 12.51 19.85 5.26
C LEU A 126 14.01 19.54 5.15
N GLN A 127 14.85 20.58 5.06
CA GLN A 127 16.30 20.38 4.96
C GLN A 127 16.90 19.80 6.26
N ARG A 128 16.36 20.16 7.43
CA ARG A 128 16.78 19.59 8.74
C ARG A 128 16.33 18.14 8.90
N ALA A 129 15.12 17.81 8.48
CA ALA A 129 14.62 16.43 8.52
C ALA A 129 15.46 15.48 7.63
N GLN A 130 15.87 15.95 6.44
CA GLN A 130 16.72 15.17 5.54
C GLN A 130 18.12 14.92 6.10
N THR A 131 18.69 15.91 6.81
CA THR A 131 20.04 15.76 7.40
C THR A 131 20.03 14.84 8.62
N GLN A 132 18.95 14.79 9.40
CA GLN A 132 18.79 13.83 10.50
C GLN A 132 18.55 12.39 10.01
N ALA A 133 17.79 12.21 8.92
CA ALA A 133 17.57 10.90 8.32
C ALA A 133 18.87 10.25 7.81
N LEU A 134 19.80 11.06 7.27
CA LEU A 134 21.12 10.58 6.82
C LEU A 134 22.04 10.13 7.96
N GLN A 135 21.78 10.54 9.21
CA GLN A 135 22.54 10.12 10.39
C GLN A 135 22.03 8.80 11.00
N GLY A 136 21.11 8.09 10.34
CA GLY A 136 20.67 6.74 10.72
C GLY A 136 19.59 6.71 11.80
N ASN A 137 19.03 7.85 12.18
CA ASN A 137 18.01 7.96 13.23
C ASN A 137 16.63 8.32 12.65
N PHE A 138 16.12 7.42 11.80
CA PHE A 138 14.91 7.65 10.99
C PHE A 138 13.63 7.86 11.83
N ASN A 139 13.49 7.14 12.95
CA ASN A 139 12.29 7.27 13.79
C ASN A 139 12.23 8.64 14.47
N GLU A 140 13.36 9.17 14.92
CA GLU A 140 13.44 10.48 15.59
C GLU A 140 13.27 11.64 14.60
N ALA A 141 13.73 11.48 13.36
CA ALA A 141 13.52 12.46 12.29
C ALA A 141 12.04 12.58 11.88
N ILE A 142 11.30 11.46 11.87
CA ILE A 142 9.87 11.44 11.53
C ILE A 142 9.04 12.08 12.66
N THR A 143 9.30 11.73 13.93
CA THR A 143 8.61 12.37 15.06
C THR A 143 8.93 13.86 15.16
N ASN A 144 10.18 14.28 14.97
CA ASN A 144 10.51 15.70 15.01
C ASN A 144 9.93 16.48 13.84
N CYS A 145 9.84 15.89 12.64
CA CYS A 145 9.18 16.54 11.50
C CYS A 145 7.68 16.69 11.76
N ALA A 146 7.03 15.69 12.34
CA ALA A 146 5.62 15.73 12.71
C ALA A 146 5.35 16.73 13.86
N VAL A 147 6.20 16.79 14.89
CA VAL A 147 6.08 17.73 16.00
C VAL A 147 6.27 19.17 15.53
N ASN A 148 7.28 19.44 14.69
CA ASN A 148 7.49 20.80 14.15
C ASN A 148 6.40 21.20 13.14
N ALA A 149 5.86 20.26 12.36
CA ALA A 149 4.72 20.53 11.49
C ALA A 149 3.45 20.83 12.31
N ALA A 150 3.25 20.12 13.41
CA ALA A 150 2.17 20.37 14.35
C ALA A 150 2.35 21.72 15.06
N GLU A 151 3.55 22.11 15.49
CA GLU A 151 3.82 23.43 16.11
C GLU A 151 3.54 24.61 15.15
N VAL A 152 3.76 24.44 13.84
CA VAL A 152 3.40 25.45 12.84
C VAL A 152 1.88 25.59 12.68
N GLU A 153 1.12 24.51 12.95
CA GLU A 153 -0.34 24.50 13.00
C GLU A 153 -0.88 25.01 14.36
N PHE A 154 -0.08 24.87 15.43
CA PHE A 154 -0.46 25.10 16.84
C PHE A 154 -0.32 26.54 17.35
N VAL A 155 0.05 27.51 16.52
CA VAL A 155 0.00 28.94 16.91
C VAL A 155 -1.46 29.47 17.01
N GLY A 156 -2.47 28.66 16.67
CA GLY A 156 -3.88 28.91 16.99
C GLY A 156 -4.37 27.99 18.09
N GLY A 157 -4.29 28.42 19.36
CA GLY A 157 -4.47 27.57 20.53
C GLY A 157 -5.81 26.82 20.63
N GLN A 158 -5.72 25.51 20.85
CA GLN A 158 -6.66 24.71 21.64
C GLN A 158 -6.00 23.37 22.00
N ASP A 159 -6.03 22.99 23.29
CA ASP A 159 -5.45 21.73 23.77
C ASP A 159 -6.31 20.54 23.35
N ILE A 160 -5.72 19.59 22.63
CA ILE A 160 -6.29 18.27 22.35
C ILE A 160 -5.44 17.24 23.08
N THR A 161 -6.00 16.58 24.09
CA THR A 161 -5.38 15.41 24.72
C THR A 161 -5.57 14.20 23.83
N VAL A 162 -4.47 13.70 23.28
CA VAL A 162 -4.41 12.48 22.46
C VAL A 162 -4.03 11.30 23.35
N ASP A 163 -4.97 10.37 23.58
CA ASP A 163 -4.67 9.11 24.25
C ASP A 163 -4.40 8.00 23.23
N GLN A 164 -3.24 7.35 23.37
CA GLN A 164 -2.85 6.18 22.58
C GLN A 164 -3.59 4.94 23.07
N THR A 165 -4.28 4.24 22.16
CA THR A 165 -4.74 2.86 22.40
C THR A 165 -3.81 1.85 21.70
N PRO A 166 -3.69 0.61 22.22
CA PRO A 166 -2.65 -0.33 21.82
C PRO A 166 -2.85 -1.00 20.43
N MET A 167 -3.75 -0.49 19.58
CA MET A 167 -4.01 -1.03 18.24
C MET A 167 -3.84 -0.03 17.08
N GLY A 168 -3.06 1.04 17.27
CA GLY A 168 -2.46 1.79 16.15
C GLY A 168 -3.41 2.52 15.20
N CYS A 169 -4.67 2.73 15.58
CA CYS A 169 -5.60 3.60 14.86
C CYS A 169 -5.73 4.96 15.58
N TRP A 170 -5.65 6.05 14.83
CA TRP A 170 -5.88 7.40 15.32
C TRP A 170 -7.39 7.68 15.25
N ILE A 171 -8.02 7.89 16.40
CA ILE A 171 -9.41 8.34 16.48
C ILE A 171 -9.37 9.76 17.04
N GLY A 172 -9.70 10.74 16.19
CA GLY A 172 -10.04 12.09 16.66
C GLY A 172 -11.49 12.08 17.09
N SER A 173 -11.77 11.92 18.38
CA SER A 173 -13.11 12.13 18.92
C SER A 173 -13.22 13.56 19.47
N SER A 174 -14.11 14.35 18.87
CA SER A 174 -14.57 15.60 19.44
C SER A 174 -15.99 15.38 19.92
N ALA A 175 -16.15 15.10 21.22
CA ALA A 175 -17.46 15.10 21.87
C ALA A 175 -17.48 16.09 23.04
N VAL A 176 -18.10 17.25 22.75
CA VAL A 176 -18.94 18.08 23.62
C VAL A 176 -18.27 18.93 24.71
N GLY A 177 -18.38 20.25 24.53
CA GLY A 177 -18.15 21.25 25.57
C GLY A 177 -18.50 22.65 25.07
N ASN A 178 -19.78 23.01 25.21
CA ASN A 178 -20.38 24.30 24.89
C ASN A 178 -19.48 25.50 25.27
N THR A 179 -18.95 26.26 24.30
CA THR A 179 -18.73 27.72 24.37
C THR A 179 -18.24 28.27 23.02
N ALA A 180 -18.69 29.48 22.73
CA ALA A 180 -18.63 30.17 21.45
C ALA A 180 -17.20 30.45 20.94
N GLY A 181 -17.06 30.51 19.60
CA GLY A 181 -16.08 31.41 18.98
C GLY A 181 -14.95 30.79 18.18
N ALA A 182 -15.19 29.76 17.35
CA ALA A 182 -14.30 29.47 16.24
C ALA A 182 -15.13 29.38 14.95
N SER A 183 -15.25 30.51 14.24
CA SER A 183 -15.82 30.50 12.90
C SER A 183 -14.84 29.81 11.95
N LEU A 184 -15.04 28.52 11.72
CA LEU A 184 -14.58 27.87 10.49
C LEU A 184 -15.14 28.71 9.32
N ILE A 185 -14.25 29.42 8.65
CA ILE A 185 -14.55 30.41 7.62
C ILE A 185 -15.47 29.78 6.57
N GLY A 186 -16.61 30.44 6.34
CA GLY A 186 -17.77 29.96 5.59
C GLY A 186 -17.43 29.32 4.25
N ARG A 187 -17.33 27.99 4.26
CA ARG A 187 -17.40 27.16 3.07
C ARG A 187 -18.72 26.42 3.12
N SER A 188 -19.55 26.61 2.09
CA SER A 188 -20.75 25.81 1.92
C SER A 188 -20.32 24.36 1.72
N ALA A 189 -20.59 23.50 2.71
CA ALA A 189 -20.53 22.07 2.50
C ALA A 189 -21.38 21.73 1.27
N GLY A 190 -20.90 20.85 0.38
CA GLY A 190 -21.74 20.34 -0.70
C GLY A 190 -23.01 19.72 -0.13
N SER A 191 -24.12 19.80 -0.87
CA SER A 191 -25.42 19.23 -0.46
C SER A 191 -25.41 17.71 -0.56
N TRP A 192 -24.66 17.05 0.32
CA TRP A 192 -24.66 15.59 0.39
C TRP A 192 -26.04 15.10 0.83
N GLU A 193 -26.56 14.12 0.12
CA GLU A 193 -27.82 13.42 0.41
C GLU A 193 -27.55 11.91 0.58
N TRP A 194 -28.30 11.26 1.47
CA TRP A 194 -28.29 9.81 1.66
C TRP A 194 -29.68 9.24 1.45
N ARG A 195 -29.73 8.01 0.94
CA ARG A 195 -30.98 7.30 0.71
C ARG A 195 -31.39 6.52 1.94
N ASN A 196 -32.55 6.85 2.52
CA ASN A 196 -33.09 6.13 3.68
C ASN A 196 -33.66 4.74 3.29
N SER A 197 -34.11 3.96 4.28
CA SER A 197 -34.74 2.65 4.06
C SER A 197 -36.05 2.71 3.28
N ALA A 198 -36.73 3.86 3.28
CA ALA A 198 -37.93 4.12 2.47
C ALA A 198 -37.58 4.50 1.01
N GLY A 199 -36.30 4.65 0.66
CA GLY A 199 -35.84 5.01 -0.67
C GLY A 199 -35.83 6.52 -0.95
N GLU A 200 -36.13 7.36 0.03
CA GLU A 200 -36.12 8.82 -0.06
C GLU A 200 -34.73 9.39 0.19
N TRP A 201 -34.41 10.48 -0.51
CA TRP A 201 -33.17 11.22 -0.32
C TRP A 201 -33.33 12.25 0.79
N LEU A 202 -32.52 12.12 1.83
CA LEU A 202 -32.48 13.06 2.96
C LEU A 202 -31.13 13.76 2.98
N PRO A 203 -31.05 15.04 3.39
CA PRO A 203 -29.78 15.73 3.53
C PRO A 203 -28.94 15.06 4.63
N LEU A 204 -27.64 14.91 4.39
CA LEU A 204 -26.70 14.49 5.44
C LEU A 204 -26.63 15.58 6.53
N PRO A 205 -26.47 15.18 7.80
CA PRO A 205 -26.10 16.13 8.85
C PRO A 205 -24.82 16.89 8.47
N HIS A 206 -24.81 18.20 8.73
CA HIS A 206 -23.74 19.11 8.27
C HIS A 206 -22.33 18.62 8.63
N ALA A 207 -22.13 18.04 9.82
CA ALA A 207 -20.85 17.48 10.23
C ALA A 207 -20.39 16.31 9.34
N ALA A 208 -21.30 15.39 8.99
CA ALA A 208 -20.99 14.27 8.11
C ALA A 208 -20.75 14.74 6.66
N ALA A 209 -21.49 15.76 6.20
CA ALA A 209 -21.27 16.37 4.90
C ALA A 209 -19.88 17.02 4.77
N LEU A 210 -19.38 17.66 5.82
CA LEU A 210 -18.01 18.21 5.85
C LEU A 210 -16.94 17.11 5.79
N ILE A 211 -17.12 16.04 6.57
CA ILE A 211 -16.19 14.90 6.58
C ILE A 211 -16.18 14.20 5.22
N ALA A 212 -17.34 14.03 4.59
CA ALA A 212 -17.46 13.46 3.25
C ALA A 212 -16.80 14.35 2.17
N ASP A 213 -16.96 15.67 2.25
CA ASP A 213 -16.31 16.62 1.33
C ASP A 213 -14.78 16.57 1.46
N GLU A 214 -14.26 16.47 2.68
CA GLU A 214 -12.82 16.39 2.93
C GLU A 214 -12.24 15.02 2.51
N ALA A 215 -12.93 13.93 2.81
CA ALA A 215 -12.55 12.59 2.36
C ALA A 215 -12.51 12.48 0.83
N GLN A 216 -13.49 13.08 0.14
CA GLN A 216 -13.51 13.15 -1.33
C GLN A 216 -12.30 13.91 -1.87
N ARG A 217 -11.96 15.05 -1.26
CA ARG A 217 -10.80 15.87 -1.68
C ARG A 217 -9.48 15.15 -1.47
N CYS A 218 -9.34 14.46 -0.34
CA CYS A 218 -8.13 13.72 0.00
C CYS A 218 -8.01 12.38 -0.74
N GLY A 219 -9.04 11.97 -1.49
CA GLY A 219 -9.05 10.69 -2.21
C GLY A 219 -9.00 9.48 -1.27
N VAL A 220 -9.54 9.62 -0.05
CA VAL A 220 -9.59 8.54 0.94
C VAL A 220 -10.89 7.76 0.72
N PRO A 221 -10.82 6.53 0.17
CA PRO A 221 -12.02 5.84 -0.28
C PRO A 221 -12.92 5.44 0.88
N ASN A 222 -12.37 5.01 2.02
CA ASN A 222 -13.15 4.51 3.16
C ASN A 222 -12.96 5.44 4.37
N THR A 223 -13.99 6.21 4.70
CA THR A 223 -13.98 7.10 5.87
C THR A 223 -15.03 6.66 6.87
N VAL A 224 -14.63 6.50 8.13
CA VAL A 224 -15.53 6.15 9.22
C VAL A 224 -16.12 7.45 9.78
N ILE A 225 -17.44 7.53 9.84
CA ILE A 225 -18.20 8.68 10.34
C ILE A 225 -19.07 8.19 11.50
N GLU A 226 -18.84 8.72 12.69
CA GLU A 226 -19.68 8.48 13.86
C GLU A 226 -20.80 9.53 13.91
N LEU A 227 -22.04 9.06 13.90
CA LEU A 227 -23.25 9.88 13.88
C LEU A 227 -24.17 9.41 15.01
N GLY A 228 -24.05 10.05 16.17
CA GLY A 228 -24.80 9.67 17.37
C GLY A 228 -24.36 8.29 17.87
N ASN A 229 -25.29 7.32 17.88
CA ASN A 229 -25.02 5.95 18.34
C ASN A 229 -24.67 5.00 17.18
N GLU A 230 -24.55 5.50 15.96
CA GLU A 230 -24.26 4.70 14.77
C GLU A 230 -22.93 5.08 14.13
N THR A 231 -22.17 4.06 13.74
CA THR A 231 -20.92 4.20 13.00
C THR A 231 -21.16 3.83 11.55
N PHE A 232 -20.86 4.75 10.65
CA PHE A 232 -20.99 4.58 9.21
C PHE A 232 -19.62 4.50 8.56
N MET A 233 -19.44 3.59 7.61
CA MET A 233 -18.29 3.57 6.71
C MET A 233 -18.75 4.14 5.37
N ALA A 234 -18.34 5.37 5.08
CA ALA A 234 -18.61 6.02 3.81
C ALA A 234 -17.53 5.62 2.79
N ASN A 235 -17.96 4.99 1.70
CA ASN A 235 -17.17 4.83 0.49
C ASN A 235 -17.47 5.99 -0.47
N VAL A 236 -16.63 7.01 -0.41
CA VAL A 236 -16.83 8.28 -1.12
C VAL A 236 -16.59 8.15 -2.62
N VAL A 237 -15.78 7.16 -3.04
CA VAL A 237 -15.48 6.89 -4.45
C VAL A 237 -16.67 6.21 -5.13
N ASP A 238 -17.29 5.25 -4.45
CA ASP A 238 -18.41 4.48 -5.00
C ASP A 238 -19.77 5.12 -4.74
N GLY A 239 -19.81 6.25 -4.02
CA GLY A 239 -21.08 6.89 -3.62
C GLY A 239 -21.94 6.00 -2.74
N THR A 240 -21.31 5.21 -1.86
CA THR A 240 -22.04 4.29 -0.96
C THR A 240 -21.64 4.53 0.48
N MET A 241 -22.57 4.34 1.40
CA MET A 241 -22.35 4.39 2.83
C MET A 241 -22.87 3.09 3.44
N ILE A 242 -22.11 2.49 4.34
CA ILE A 242 -22.47 1.23 4.99
C ILE A 242 -22.54 1.48 6.48
N SER A 243 -23.70 1.27 7.10
CA SER A 243 -23.78 1.27 8.56
C SER A 243 -23.09 0.00 9.08
N LEU A 244 -22.08 0.17 9.93
CA LEU A 244 -21.32 -0.96 10.49
C LEU A 244 -22.14 -1.74 11.53
N LEU A 245 -23.11 -1.09 12.17
CA LEU A 245 -24.00 -1.70 13.15
C LEU A 245 -25.12 -2.53 12.51
N THR A 246 -25.76 -1.98 11.47
CA THR A 246 -26.91 -2.65 10.83
C THR A 246 -26.53 -3.46 9.60
N GLN A 247 -25.27 -3.36 9.14
CA GLN A 247 -24.78 -3.85 7.84
C GLN A 247 -25.61 -3.38 6.64
N GLN A 248 -26.43 -2.34 6.83
CA GLN A 248 -27.28 -1.81 5.79
C GLN A 248 -26.44 -0.93 4.86
N LYS A 249 -26.47 -1.26 3.57
CA LYS A 249 -25.88 -0.46 2.51
C LYS A 249 -26.88 0.61 2.09
N THR A 250 -26.49 1.87 2.17
CA THR A 250 -27.25 3.03 1.71
C THR A 250 -26.45 3.78 0.62
N ASP A 251 -27.15 4.32 -0.37
CA ASP A 251 -26.53 5.11 -1.43
C ASP A 251 -26.36 6.56 -0.95
N ILE A 252 -25.23 7.18 -1.28
CA ILE A 252 -24.95 8.61 -1.03
C ILE A 252 -24.66 9.33 -2.33
N ARG A 253 -25.13 10.57 -2.45
CA ARG A 253 -24.85 11.44 -3.60
C ARG A 253 -24.57 12.86 -3.15
N ARG A 254 -23.87 13.60 -4.00
CA ARG A 254 -23.59 15.03 -3.82
C ARG A 254 -24.54 15.89 -4.63
#